data_AF-A0A0N4YJW8-F1
#
_entry.id   AF-A0A0N4YJW8-F1
#
_cell.length_a   1.000
_cell.length_b   1.000
_cell.length_c   1.000
_cell.angle_alpha   90.00
_cell.angle_beta   90.00
_cell.angle_gamma   90.00
#
_symmetry.space_group_name_H-M   'P 1'
#
loop_
_entity.id
_entity.type
_entity.pdbx_description
1 polymer ?
#
loop_
_entity_poly.entity_id
_entity_poly.type
_entity_poly.pdbx_seq_one_letter_code
_entity_poly.pdbx_strand_id
1 'polypeptide(L)'
;MSIPFLGQSPPNEAHSQHNLNAIGEILNRKTSVAQIMSKTVEGLNHAYEMRDSSPEDLIFDLFKMPNKEEASISKLIKVSSRIP
;
A
#
# COMPACT_ATOMS: atom_id res chain seq x y z
N MET A 1 -24.46 -11.03 36.70
CA MET A 1 -23.26 -10.35 36.18
C MET A 1 -23.47 -10.20 34.68
N SER A 2 -23.87 -9.01 34.23
CA SER A 2 -24.29 -8.72 32.85
C SER A 2 -23.17 -7.98 32.12
N ILE A 3 -22.72 -8.53 30.99
CA ILE A 3 -21.69 -7.94 30.13
C ILE A 3 -22.32 -6.78 29.35
N PRO A 4 -21.76 -5.56 29.37
CA PRO A 4 -22.31 -4.47 28.59
C PRO A 4 -22.03 -4.66 27.10
N PHE A 5 -23.09 -4.52 26.31
CA PHE A 5 -23.11 -4.47 24.85
C PHE A 5 -22.17 -3.36 24.33
N LEU A 6 -21.06 -3.76 23.69
CA LEU A 6 -20.22 -2.87 22.87
C LEU A 6 -20.91 -2.70 21.50
N GLY A 7 -21.95 -1.87 21.46
CA GLY A 7 -22.78 -1.70 20.26
C GLY A 7 -23.34 -0.30 20.05
N GLN A 8 -22.80 0.72 20.70
CA GLN A 8 -23.15 2.12 20.39
C GLN A 8 -21.96 2.80 19.74
N SER A 9 -22.07 3.04 18.43
CA SER A 9 -21.21 4.01 17.74
C SER A 9 -21.44 5.38 18.38
N PRO A 10 -20.40 6.12 18.79
CA PRO A 10 -20.59 7.48 19.28
C PRO A 10 -21.09 8.39 18.15
N PRO A 11 -21.64 9.58 18.44
CA PRO A 11 -22.13 10.55 17.45
C PRO A 11 -20.99 11.23 16.65
N ASN A 12 -19.96 10.47 16.29
CA ASN A 12 -18.59 10.95 16.04
C ASN A 12 -18.33 11.37 14.59
N GLU A 13 -19.21 11.01 13.65
CA GLU A 13 -19.02 11.33 12.23
C GLU A 13 -19.19 12.84 11.94
N ALA A 14 -20.17 13.48 12.58
CA ALA A 14 -20.41 14.92 12.39
C ALA A 14 -19.26 15.77 12.93
N HIS A 15 -18.70 15.40 14.09
CA HIS A 15 -17.53 16.06 14.67
C HIS A 15 -16.25 15.79 13.87
N SER A 16 -16.09 14.58 13.33
CA SER A 16 -14.97 14.21 12.47
C SER A 16 -14.95 15.05 11.19
N GLN A 17 -16.10 15.20 10.50
CA GLN A 17 -16.15 15.99 9.26
C GLN A 17 -15.88 17.48 9.51
N HIS A 18 -16.40 18.04 10.60
CA HIS A 18 -16.13 19.42 10.98
C HIS A 18 -14.63 19.67 11.20
N ASN A 19 -13.96 18.78 11.93
CA ASN A 19 -12.52 18.90 12.19
C ASN A 19 -11.71 18.76 10.89
N LEU A 20 -12.07 17.84 10.00
CA LEU A 20 -11.39 17.67 8.71
C LEU A 20 -11.54 18.91 7.82
N ASN A 21 -12.69 19.59 7.86
CA ASN A 21 -12.89 20.85 7.15
C ASN A 21 -12.03 21.97 7.76
N ALA A 22 -12.02 22.11 9.09
CA ALA A 22 -11.19 23.11 9.78
C ALA A 22 -9.69 22.92 9.48
N ILE A 23 -9.21 21.68 9.42
CA ILE A 23 -7.84 21.37 9.02
C ILE A 23 -7.59 21.79 7.55
N GLY A 24 -8.57 21.56 6.66
CA GLY A 24 -8.48 21.99 5.27
C GLY A 24 -8.28 23.51 5.13
N GLU A 25 -9.04 24.28 5.89
CA GLU A 25 -8.93 25.75 5.95
C GLU A 25 -7.57 26.20 6.51
N ILE A 26 -7.11 25.59 7.62
CA ILE A 26 -5.81 25.90 8.22
C ILE A 26 -4.66 25.64 7.23
N LEU A 27 -4.75 24.56 6.46
CA LEU A 27 -3.74 24.21 5.46
C LEU A 27 -3.90 24.98 4.14
N ASN A 28 -4.93 25.84 4.02
CA ASN A 28 -5.29 26.57 2.80
C ASN A 28 -5.31 25.67 1.56
N ARG A 29 -5.93 24.49 1.69
CA ARG A 29 -5.96 23.48 0.62
C ARG A 29 -7.25 23.53 -0.17
N LYS A 30 -7.12 23.44 -1.49
CA LYS A 30 -8.26 23.26 -2.42
C LYS A 30 -8.84 21.85 -2.40
N THR A 31 -8.06 20.86 -1.97
CA THR A 31 -8.48 19.45 -1.91
C THR A 31 -8.95 19.09 -0.50
N SER A 32 -10.10 18.42 -0.41
CA SER A 32 -10.66 18.02 0.87
C SER A 32 -9.74 17.06 1.62
N VAL A 33 -9.47 17.37 2.90
CA VAL A 33 -8.66 16.53 3.80
C VAL A 33 -9.34 15.16 3.98
N ALA A 34 -10.66 15.11 4.03
CA ALA A 34 -11.40 13.85 4.11
C ALA A 34 -11.11 12.96 2.88
N GLN A 35 -11.12 13.54 1.67
CA GLN A 35 -10.81 12.79 0.45
C GLN A 35 -9.35 12.31 0.41
N ILE A 36 -8.41 13.12 0.92
CA ILE A 36 -7.01 12.72 1.04
C ILE A 36 -6.89 11.51 1.97
N MET A 37 -7.48 11.60 3.17
CA MET A 37 -7.42 10.52 4.15
C MET A 37 -8.10 9.24 3.65
N SER A 38 -9.25 9.35 2.97
CA SER A 38 -9.91 8.21 2.34
C SER A 38 -9.02 7.51 1.33
N LYS A 39 -8.38 8.27 0.42
CA LYS A 39 -7.42 7.71 -0.56
C LYS A 39 -6.18 7.13 0.12
N THR A 40 -5.70 7.74 1.20
CA THR A 40 -4.57 7.21 1.96
C THR A 40 -4.91 5.87 2.61
N VAL A 41 -6.09 5.74 3.23
CA VAL A 41 -6.54 4.45 3.81
C VAL A 41 -6.71 3.39 2.73
N GLU A 42 -7.30 3.75 1.59
CA GLU A 42 -7.41 2.85 0.44
C GLU A 42 -6.02 2.37 0.00
N GLY A 43 -5.05 3.28 -0.20
CA GLY A 43 -3.69 2.90 -0.57
C GLY A 43 -2.96 2.04 0.48
N LEU A 44 -3.18 2.30 1.78
CA LEU A 44 -2.59 1.49 2.85
C LEU A 44 -3.18 0.07 2.90
N ASN A 45 -4.48 -0.08 2.66
CA ASN A 45 -5.14 -1.39 2.63
C ASN A 45 -4.66 -2.26 1.46
N HIS A 46 -4.30 -1.64 0.32
CA HIS A 46 -3.82 -2.34 -0.87
C HIS A 46 -2.28 -2.28 -1.02
N ALA A 47 -1.55 -1.87 0.02
CA ALA A 47 -0.09 -1.73 -0.03
C ALA A 47 0.64 -3.06 -0.33
N TYR A 48 0.00 -4.19 -0.03
CA TYR A 48 0.53 -5.53 -0.32
C TYR A 48 0.39 -5.91 -1.80
N GLU A 49 -0.59 -5.36 -2.52
CA GLU A 49 -0.81 -5.60 -3.96
C GLU A 49 0.22 -4.82 -4.81
N MET A 50 0.81 -3.74 -4.28
CA MET A 50 1.95 -3.08 -4.94
C MET A 50 3.23 -3.95 -5.03
N ARG A 51 3.21 -5.15 -4.44
CA ARG A 51 4.23 -6.19 -4.62
C ARG A 51 3.85 -7.22 -5.69
N ASP A 52 3.01 -6.85 -6.66
CA ASP A 52 2.57 -7.68 -7.79
C ASP A 52 3.68 -8.08 -8.77
N SER A 53 4.96 -7.83 -8.47
CA SER A 53 6.01 -8.58 -9.16
C SER A 53 5.94 -10.02 -8.67
N SER A 54 5.45 -10.92 -9.54
CA SER A 54 5.52 -12.34 -9.24
C SER A 54 6.98 -12.71 -8.91
N PRO A 55 7.22 -13.72 -8.07
CA PRO A 55 8.57 -14.21 -7.83
C PRO A 55 9.34 -14.48 -9.14
N GLU A 56 8.64 -14.90 -10.18
CA GLU A 56 9.13 -15.11 -11.53
C GLU A 56 9.60 -13.82 -12.21
N ASP A 57 8.83 -12.72 -12.10
CA ASP A 57 9.21 -11.42 -12.65
C ASP A 57 10.47 -10.86 -11.97
N LEU A 58 10.56 -11.02 -10.65
CA LEU A 58 11.75 -10.62 -9.89
C LEU A 58 12.98 -11.43 -10.32
N ILE A 59 12.84 -12.75 -10.47
CA ILE A 59 13.92 -13.62 -10.95
C ILE A 59 14.31 -13.22 -12.38
N PHE A 60 13.34 -12.95 -13.25
CA PHE A 60 13.60 -12.50 -14.61
C PHE A 60 14.42 -11.21 -14.62
N ASP A 61 14.02 -10.19 -13.86
CA ASP A 61 14.71 -8.91 -13.76
C ASP A 61 16.14 -9.05 -13.21
N LEU A 62 16.34 -9.91 -12.22
CA LEU A 62 17.66 -10.22 -11.65
C LEU A 62 18.66 -10.76 -12.69
N PHE A 63 18.16 -11.53 -13.66
CA PHE A 63 18.99 -12.18 -14.68
C PHE A 63 18.85 -11.57 -16.08
N LYS A 64 18.02 -10.53 -16.25
CA LYS A 64 17.79 -9.82 -17.52
C LYS A 64 19.09 -9.28 -18.10
N MET A 65 19.26 -9.43 -19.40
CA MET A 65 20.41 -8.92 -20.13
C MET A 65 20.20 -7.43 -20.44
N PRO A 66 21.22 -6.57 -20.28
CA PRO A 66 21.09 -5.14 -20.62
C PRO A 66 20.62 -4.96 -22.06
N ASN A 67 19.63 -4.10 -22.26
CA ASN A 67 19.04 -3.77 -23.56
C ASN A 67 18.42 -4.97 -24.31
N LYS A 68 18.03 -6.04 -23.59
CA LYS A 68 17.33 -7.20 -24.16
C LYS A 68 16.15 -7.61 -23.29
N GLU A 69 15.12 -8.15 -23.91
CA GLU A 69 13.98 -8.77 -23.23
C GLU A 69 14.22 -10.26 -22.95
N GLU A 70 15.47 -10.62 -22.61
CA GLU A 70 15.90 -11.99 -22.36
C GLU A 70 16.71 -12.06 -21.06
N ALA A 71 16.56 -13.16 -20.32
CA ALA A 71 17.33 -13.43 -19.09
C ALA A 71 18.40 -14.51 -19.31
N SER A 72 19.52 -14.41 -18.60
CA SER A 72 20.65 -15.34 -18.74
C SER A 72 20.51 -16.57 -17.83
N ILE A 73 20.10 -17.70 -18.42
CA ILE A 73 20.04 -19.00 -17.73
C ILE A 73 21.41 -19.40 -17.16
N SER A 74 22.51 -19.12 -17.88
CA SER A 74 23.85 -19.45 -17.38
C SER A 74 24.23 -18.68 -16.11
N LYS A 75 23.72 -17.46 -15.92
CA LYS A 75 23.91 -16.71 -14.65
C LYS A 75 23.08 -17.33 -13.53
N LEU A 76 21.84 -17.71 -13.82
CA LEU A 76 20.95 -18.39 -12.87
C LEU A 76 21.59 -19.69 -12.35
N ILE A 77 22.04 -20.57 -13.25
CA ILE A 77 22.69 -21.84 -12.89
C ILE A 77 23.92 -21.64 -12.01
N LYS A 78 24.74 -20.62 -12.29
CA LYS A 78 25.93 -20.30 -11.49
C LYS A 78 25.61 -19.86 -10.05
N VAL A 79 24.45 -19.24 -9.83
CA VAL A 79 23.99 -18.87 -8.49
C VAL A 79 23.46 -20.12 -7.79
N SER A 80 22.62 -20.91 -8.46
CA SER A 80 22.06 -22.13 -7.91
C SER A 80 23.12 -23.16 -7.51
N SER A 81 24.25 -23.23 -8.23
CA SER A 81 25.36 -24.15 -7.91
C SER A 81 26.23 -23.70 -6.73
N ARG A 82 25.97 -22.53 -6.14
CA ARG A 82 26.70 -21.96 -5.00
C ARG A 82 25.89 -21.95 -3.70
N ILE A 83 24.64 -22.42 -3.74
CA ILE A 83 23.81 -22.56 -2.54
C ILE A 83 24.15 -23.94 -1.93
N PRO A 84 24.67 -24.01 -0.70
CA PRO A 84 25.10 -25.25 -0.05
C PRO A 84 23.94 -26.21 0.27
#